data_AF-W7STK8-F1
#
_entry.id   AF-W7STK8-F1
#
_cell.length_a   1.000
_cell.length_b   1.000
_cell.length_c   1.000
_cell.angle_alpha   90.00
_cell.angle_beta   90.00
_cell.angle_gamma   90.00
#
_symmetry.space_group_name_H-M   'P 1'
#
loop_
_entity.id
_entity.type
_entity.pdbx_description
1 polymer ?
#
loop_
_entity_poly.entity_id
_entity_poly.type
_entity_poly.pdbx_seq_one_letter_code
_entity_poly.pdbx_strand_id
1 'polypeptide(L)'
;MAGPNHEMHWMTGFSVGPGVIDGYIAGTGAVLGGRAGWDATVGKHRPWGGAWKGPIFVLTHHPEDATPAGDVTFLDCDPAEAVRIALDAAGGKDIMVFSPDIGAQLLGLGLIDEIDIHVVPVLLGDGVRLYHKPGGAPIRLHRLDHDDPTAAARVRYRPATAE
;
A
#
# COMPACT_ATOMS: atom_id res chain seq x y z
N MET A 1 -4.49 8.21 -3.10
CA MET A 1 -3.97 7.24 -2.12
C MET A 1 -4.02 7.78 -0.72
N ALA A 2 -3.63 9.04 -0.52
CA ALA A 2 -3.87 9.76 0.71
C ALA A 2 -4.21 11.21 0.36
N GLY A 3 -4.83 11.94 1.28
CA GLY A 3 -4.96 13.40 1.16
C GLY A 3 -3.60 14.08 1.25
N PRO A 4 -3.57 15.43 1.23
CA PRO A 4 -2.38 16.19 1.61
C PRO A 4 -1.82 15.70 2.95
N ASN A 5 -0.49 15.76 3.12
CA ASN A 5 0.20 15.32 4.35
C ASN A 5 -0.07 13.87 4.78
N HIS A 6 -0.36 12.96 3.84
CA HIS A 6 -0.66 11.55 4.10
C HIS A 6 -1.93 11.30 4.94
N GLU A 7 -2.90 12.23 4.92
CA GLU A 7 -4.15 12.07 5.67
C GLU A 7 -5.08 10.99 5.09
N MET A 8 -5.72 10.21 5.97
CA MET A 8 -6.58 9.08 5.61
C MET A 8 -8.02 9.20 6.12
N HIS A 9 -8.44 10.37 6.62
CA HIS A 9 -9.80 10.57 7.15
C HIS A 9 -10.90 10.31 6.09
N TRP A 10 -10.56 10.50 4.80
CA TRP A 10 -11.45 10.22 3.67
C TRP A 10 -11.71 8.72 3.46
N MET A 11 -10.93 7.82 4.06
CA MET A 11 -11.07 6.36 3.93
C MET A 11 -12.20 5.78 4.79
N THR A 12 -13.35 6.45 4.80
CA THR A 12 -14.54 6.04 5.54
C THR A 12 -15.78 6.19 4.65
N GLY A 13 -16.89 5.57 5.02
CA GLY A 13 -18.15 5.70 4.27
C GLY A 13 -18.24 4.87 2.98
N PHE A 14 -17.35 3.89 2.80
CA PHE A 14 -17.42 2.90 1.72
C PHE A 14 -17.09 1.51 2.26
N SER A 15 -17.55 0.48 1.55
CA SER A 15 -17.19 -0.91 1.79
C SER A 15 -16.32 -1.43 0.66
N VAL A 16 -15.41 -2.33 1.01
CA VAL A 16 -14.77 -3.24 0.06
C VAL A 16 -15.58 -4.55 0.02
N GLY A 17 -15.46 -5.30 -1.07
CA GLY A 17 -16.20 -6.56 -1.25
C GLY A 17 -16.00 -7.55 -0.09
N PRO A 18 -16.96 -8.46 0.15
CA PRO A 18 -16.88 -9.41 1.25
C PRO A 18 -15.64 -10.30 1.12
N GLY A 19 -14.96 -10.58 2.25
CA GLY A 19 -13.81 -11.49 2.31
C GLY A 19 -12.49 -10.95 1.74
N VAL A 20 -12.50 -9.79 1.07
CA VAL A 20 -11.28 -9.21 0.47
C VAL A 20 -10.22 -8.89 1.54
N ILE A 21 -10.63 -8.19 2.60
CA ILE A 21 -9.73 -7.85 3.70
C ILE A 21 -9.23 -9.09 4.44
N ASP A 22 -10.12 -10.08 4.66
CA ASP A 22 -9.74 -11.33 5.31
C ASP A 22 -8.70 -12.09 4.47
N GLY A 23 -8.82 -12.06 3.14
CA GLY A 23 -7.83 -12.58 2.21
C GLY A 23 -6.46 -11.94 2.39
N TYR A 24 -6.38 -10.61 2.43
CA TYR A 24 -5.12 -9.91 2.68
C TYR A 24 -4.53 -10.25 4.04
N ILE A 25 -5.34 -10.28 5.10
CA ILE A 25 -4.88 -10.63 6.45
C ILE A 25 -4.32 -12.06 6.48
N ALA A 26 -4.99 -13.01 5.83
CA ALA A 26 -4.56 -14.40 5.80
C ALA A 26 -3.27 -14.59 4.97
N GLY A 27 -3.18 -13.91 3.82
CA GLY A 27 -2.09 -14.00 2.86
C GLY A 27 -0.83 -13.21 3.23
N THR A 28 -0.95 -12.16 4.05
CA THR A 28 0.20 -11.30 4.40
C THR A 28 1.08 -11.93 5.49
N GLY A 29 2.36 -12.09 5.18
CA GLY A 29 3.42 -12.50 6.12
C GLY A 29 4.17 -11.34 6.73
N ALA A 30 4.39 -10.25 5.99
CA ALA A 30 5.03 -9.04 6.50
C ALA A 30 4.52 -7.77 5.79
N VAL A 31 4.72 -6.61 6.43
CA VAL A 31 4.36 -5.31 5.85
C VAL A 31 5.62 -4.48 5.63
N LEU A 32 5.73 -3.85 4.46
CA LEU A 32 6.78 -2.89 4.12
C LEU A 32 6.17 -1.50 3.88
N GLY A 33 6.48 -0.53 4.73
CA GLY A 33 5.96 0.83 4.65
C GLY A 33 7.07 1.88 4.52
N GLY A 34 6.66 3.13 4.23
CA GLY A 34 7.55 4.29 4.24
C GLY A 34 7.32 5.16 5.48
N ARG A 35 8.34 5.88 5.92
CA ARG A 35 8.32 6.70 7.16
C ARG A 35 7.14 7.67 7.26
N ALA A 36 6.87 8.43 6.19
CA ALA A 36 5.80 9.43 6.21
C ALA A 36 4.41 8.83 6.43
N GLY A 37 4.13 7.69 5.77
CA GLY A 37 2.89 6.93 6.00
C GLY A 37 2.82 6.35 7.41
N TRP A 38 3.95 5.83 7.91
CA TRP A 38 4.05 5.30 9.27
C TRP A 38 3.70 6.38 10.32
N ASP A 39 4.32 7.55 10.25
CA ASP A 39 4.11 8.64 11.22
C ASP A 39 2.68 9.21 11.15
N ALA A 40 2.11 9.30 9.94
CA ALA A 40 0.76 9.81 9.74
C ALA A 40 -0.33 8.85 10.22
N THR A 41 -0.13 7.55 10.01
CA THR A 41 -1.21 6.55 10.12
C THR A 41 -0.82 5.35 10.97
N VAL A 42 0.20 4.57 10.59
CA VAL A 42 0.39 3.22 11.14
C VAL A 42 0.93 3.23 12.58
N GLY A 43 1.74 4.24 12.93
CA GLY A 43 2.15 4.50 14.31
C GLY A 43 0.98 4.84 15.24
N LYS A 44 -0.18 5.20 14.69
CA LYS A 44 -1.42 5.48 15.44
C LYS A 44 -2.45 4.35 15.28
N HIS A 45 -2.50 3.68 14.13
CA HIS A 45 -3.48 2.66 13.75
C HIS A 45 -2.79 1.47 13.07
N ARG A 46 -2.83 0.29 13.69
CA ARG A 46 -2.18 -0.92 13.14
C ARG A 46 -2.78 -1.34 11.78
N PRO A 47 -2.03 -2.06 10.92
CA PRO A 47 -2.55 -2.58 9.65
C PRO A 47 -3.89 -3.31 9.85
N TRP A 48 -4.85 -3.03 8.98
CA TRP A 48 -6.22 -3.55 9.06
C TRP A 48 -6.87 -3.44 10.45
N GLY A 49 -6.68 -2.29 11.13
CA GLY A 49 -7.24 -2.06 12.47
C GLY A 49 -6.65 -2.96 13.55
N GLY A 50 -5.49 -3.58 13.29
CA GLY A 50 -4.83 -4.50 14.21
C GLY A 50 -5.33 -5.93 14.17
N ALA A 51 -6.21 -6.28 13.23
CA ALA A 51 -6.66 -7.65 12.98
C ALA A 51 -5.51 -8.55 12.48
N TRP A 52 -4.52 -7.97 11.81
CA TRP A 52 -3.27 -8.64 11.44
C TRP A 52 -2.15 -8.36 12.45
N LYS A 53 -1.26 -9.34 12.62
CA LYS A 53 -0.04 -9.27 13.43
C LYS A 53 1.11 -9.94 12.67
N GLY A 54 2.24 -9.26 12.60
CA GLY A 54 3.45 -9.78 11.96
C GLY A 54 4.55 -8.73 11.89
N PRO A 55 5.70 -9.07 11.28
CA PRO A 55 6.83 -8.16 11.11
C PRO A 55 6.45 -6.94 10.27
N ILE A 56 6.75 -5.75 10.79
CA ILE A 56 6.57 -4.50 10.06
C ILE A 56 7.95 -3.89 9.81
N PHE A 57 8.24 -3.57 8.55
CA PHE A 57 9.44 -2.89 8.12
C PHE A 57 9.10 -1.50 7.62
N VAL A 58 9.86 -0.49 8.06
CA VAL A 58 9.66 0.90 7.66
C VAL A 58 10.95 1.43 7.07
N LEU A 59 10.94 1.76 5.78
CA LEU A 59 12.09 2.41 5.14
C LEU A 59 12.19 3.88 5.55
N THR A 60 13.39 4.28 5.97
CA THR A 60 13.72 5.65 6.39
C THR A 60 15.22 5.88 6.29
N HIS A 61 15.65 7.08 5.91
CA HIS A 61 17.07 7.48 5.94
C HIS A 61 17.55 7.93 7.34
N HIS A 62 16.60 8.11 8.26
CA HIS A 62 16.87 8.54 9.64
C HIS A 62 16.17 7.60 10.62
N PRO A 63 16.65 6.34 10.77
CA PRO A 63 16.08 5.39 11.73
C PRO A 63 16.25 5.85 13.18
N GLU A 64 17.28 6.65 13.48
CA GLU A 64 17.55 7.22 14.81
C GLU A 64 16.45 8.17 15.30
N ASP A 65 15.74 8.83 14.38
CA ASP A 65 14.62 9.74 14.68
C ASP A 65 13.30 8.98 14.91
N ALA A 66 13.32 7.66 14.77
CA ALA A 66 12.13 6.84 14.95
C ALA A 66 11.81 6.64 16.42
N THR A 67 10.53 6.80 16.79
CA THR A 67 10.05 6.32 18.08
C THR A 67 10.06 4.79 18.06
N PRO A 68 10.77 4.10 18.97
CA PRO A 68 10.80 2.65 18.99
C PRO A 68 9.40 2.05 19.13
N ALA A 69 9.10 1.04 18.31
CA ALA A 69 7.87 0.26 18.37
C ALA A 69 8.23 -1.22 18.27
N GLY A 70 7.82 -2.03 19.26
CA GLY A 70 8.41 -3.35 19.53
C GLY A 70 8.27 -4.41 18.41
N ASP A 71 7.34 -4.23 17.49
CA ASP A 71 7.08 -5.11 16.34
C ASP A 71 7.46 -4.45 14.99
N VAL A 72 8.21 -3.34 15.04
CA VAL A 72 8.58 -2.53 13.88
C VAL A 72 10.10 -2.44 13.79
N THR A 73 10.62 -2.70 12.59
CA THR A 73 12.02 -2.54 12.26
C THR A 73 12.18 -1.40 11.26
N PHE A 74 12.94 -0.37 11.64
CA PHE A 74 13.30 0.71 10.74
C PHE A 74 14.55 0.31 9.95
N LEU A 75 14.47 0.43 8.62
CA LEU A 75 15.54 0.05 7.71
C LEU A 75 16.05 1.29 6.98
N ASP A 76 17.37 1.46 6.96
CA ASP A 76 18.07 2.40 6.07
C ASP A 76 18.91 1.58 5.08
N CYS A 77 18.24 1.16 4.00
CA CYS A 77 18.82 0.38 2.92
C CYS A 77 18.05 0.68 1.62
N ASP A 78 18.49 0.12 0.50
CA ASP A 78 17.75 0.28 -0.75
C ASP A 78 16.43 -0.54 -0.76
N PRO A 79 15.45 -0.19 -1.61
CA PRO A 79 14.17 -0.88 -1.65
C PRO A 79 14.25 -2.38 -1.97
N ALA A 80 15.23 -2.83 -2.76
CA ALA A 80 15.36 -4.24 -3.12
C ALA A 80 15.86 -5.06 -1.93
N GLU A 81 16.83 -4.54 -1.17
CA GLU A 81 17.27 -5.13 0.07
C GLU A 81 16.14 -5.19 1.11
N ALA A 82 15.34 -4.12 1.23
CA ALA A 82 14.18 -4.11 2.12
C ALA A 82 13.14 -5.19 1.76
N VAL A 83 12.87 -5.39 0.47
CA VAL A 83 12.00 -6.48 -0.01
C VAL A 83 12.57 -7.84 0.37
N ARG A 84 13.87 -8.07 0.18
CA ARG A 84 14.52 -9.33 0.57
C ARG A 84 14.36 -9.62 2.06
N ILE A 85 14.63 -8.62 2.91
CA ILE A 85 14.47 -8.73 4.37
C ILE A 85 13.01 -9.04 4.73
N ALA A 86 12.06 -8.36 4.11
CA ALA A 86 10.64 -8.57 4.37
C ALA A 86 10.17 -9.96 3.93
N LEU A 87 10.62 -10.45 2.77
CA LEU A 87 10.29 -11.80 2.26
C LEU A 87 10.85 -12.90 3.17
N ASP A 88 12.11 -12.77 3.62
CA ASP A 88 12.73 -13.71 4.56
C ASP A 88 11.90 -13.80 5.86
N ALA A 89 11.38 -12.67 6.33
CA ALA A 89 10.54 -12.59 7.52
C ALA A 89 9.08 -13.00 7.29
N ALA A 90 8.59 -12.99 6.04
CA ALA A 90 7.20 -13.29 5.70
C ALA A 90 6.87 -14.78 5.83
N GLY A 91 7.87 -15.67 5.94
CA GLY A 91 7.64 -17.09 6.20
C GLY A 91 6.91 -17.80 5.05
N GLY A 92 7.24 -17.43 3.80
CA GLY A 92 6.62 -17.99 2.60
C GLY A 92 5.25 -17.42 2.23
N LYS A 93 4.80 -16.40 2.94
CA LYS A 93 3.60 -15.59 2.64
C LYS A 93 3.97 -14.30 1.89
N ASP A 94 2.95 -13.55 1.50
CA ASP A 94 3.13 -12.30 0.74
C ASP A 94 3.70 -11.18 1.63
N ILE A 95 4.40 -10.24 0.99
CA ILE A 95 4.70 -8.94 1.60
C ILE A 95 3.70 -7.91 1.09
N MET A 96 3.12 -7.13 1.99
CA MET A 96 2.20 -6.06 1.61
C MET A 96 2.88 -4.69 1.67
N VAL A 97 2.91 -3.98 0.54
CA VAL A 97 3.60 -2.68 0.43
C VAL A 97 2.64 -1.54 0.78
N PHE A 98 2.87 -0.90 1.94
CA PHE A 98 2.09 0.21 2.48
C PHE A 98 2.76 1.56 2.17
N SER A 99 3.11 1.78 0.90
CA SER A 99 3.65 3.07 0.43
C SER A 99 3.56 3.18 -1.09
N PRO A 100 2.89 4.21 -1.65
CA PRO A 100 2.84 4.41 -3.08
C PRO A 100 4.20 4.76 -3.68
N ASP A 101 5.07 5.43 -2.93
CA ASP A 101 6.41 5.79 -3.39
C ASP A 101 7.33 4.55 -3.50
N ILE A 102 7.37 3.75 -2.43
CA ILE A 102 8.11 2.47 -2.45
C ILE A 102 7.53 1.57 -3.54
N GLY A 103 6.19 1.47 -3.66
CA GLY A 103 5.55 0.71 -4.72
C GLY A 103 5.97 1.14 -6.13
N ALA A 104 6.07 2.46 -6.40
CA ALA A 104 6.53 2.97 -7.69
C ALA A 104 8.03 2.69 -7.96
N GLN A 105 8.86 2.67 -6.92
CA GLN A 105 10.26 2.27 -7.01
C GLN A 105 10.37 0.77 -7.34
N LEU A 106 9.67 -0.09 -6.61
CA LEU A 106 9.66 -1.54 -6.79
C LEU A 106 9.09 -1.95 -8.16
N LEU A 107 8.07 -1.26 -8.66
CA LEU A 107 7.58 -1.44 -10.04
C LEU A 107 8.67 -1.16 -11.08
N GLY A 108 9.51 -0.15 -10.84
CA GLY A 108 10.66 0.13 -11.70
C GLY A 108 11.75 -0.92 -11.68
N LEU A 109 11.85 -1.65 -10.57
CA LEU A 109 12.81 -2.74 -10.37
C LEU A 109 12.25 -4.11 -10.81
N GLY A 110 10.97 -4.18 -11.18
CA GLY A 110 10.31 -5.45 -11.50
C GLY A 110 10.10 -6.35 -10.29
N LEU A 111 9.97 -5.78 -9.09
CA LEU A 111 9.85 -6.50 -7.82
C LEU A 111 8.41 -6.55 -7.27
N ILE A 112 7.42 -6.15 -8.07
CA ILE A 112 6.00 -6.25 -7.72
C ILE A 112 5.38 -7.35 -8.57
N ASP A 113 4.85 -8.37 -7.92
CA ASP A 113 4.13 -9.47 -8.58
C ASP A 113 2.68 -9.09 -8.90
N GLU A 114 2.01 -8.40 -7.97
CA GLU A 114 0.59 -8.05 -8.07
C GLU A 114 0.30 -6.64 -7.57
N ILE A 115 -0.66 -5.96 -8.22
CA ILE A 115 -1.26 -4.71 -7.74
C ILE A 115 -2.78 -4.90 -7.65
N ASP A 116 -3.32 -4.84 -6.43
CA ASP A 116 -4.76 -4.83 -6.20
C ASP A 116 -5.26 -3.39 -6.00
N ILE A 117 -6.17 -2.93 -6.87
CA ILE A 117 -6.62 -1.54 -6.93
C ILE A 117 -8.12 -1.45 -6.65
N HIS A 118 -8.45 -0.81 -5.52
CA HIS A 118 -9.82 -0.47 -5.13
C HIS A 118 -10.16 0.95 -5.54
N VAL A 119 -11.05 1.11 -6.54
CA VAL A 119 -11.54 2.44 -6.96
C VAL A 119 -12.81 2.79 -6.19
N VAL A 120 -12.69 3.59 -5.14
CA VAL A 120 -13.84 4.05 -4.35
C VAL A 120 -14.57 5.25 -5.00
N PRO A 121 -15.85 5.50 -4.70
CA PRO A 121 -16.63 6.61 -5.26
C PRO A 121 -16.30 7.98 -4.63
N VAL A 122 -15.01 8.34 -4.54
CA VAL A 122 -14.54 9.58 -3.94
C VAL A 122 -13.54 10.26 -4.88
N LEU A 123 -13.82 11.52 -5.26
CA LEU A 123 -12.86 12.40 -5.92
C LEU A 123 -12.16 13.26 -4.86
N LEU A 124 -10.95 12.84 -4.45
CA LEU A 124 -10.23 13.44 -3.33
C LEU A 124 -9.69 14.85 -3.58
N GLY A 125 -9.59 15.27 -4.85
CA GLY A 125 -9.06 16.57 -5.26
C GLY A 125 -7.53 16.62 -5.29
N ASP A 126 -6.89 16.47 -4.13
CA ASP A 126 -5.43 16.62 -3.97
C ASP A 126 -4.81 15.53 -3.06
N GLY A 127 -3.48 15.47 -3.01
CA GLY A 127 -2.70 14.59 -2.14
C GLY A 127 -1.82 13.59 -2.88
N VAL A 128 -1.59 12.45 -2.24
CA VAL A 128 -0.66 11.42 -2.73
C VAL A 128 -1.32 10.60 -3.86
N ARG A 129 -0.69 10.63 -5.04
CA ARG A 129 -1.13 9.90 -6.23
C ARG A 129 -0.86 8.39 -6.10
N LEU A 130 -1.63 7.58 -6.81
CA LEU A 130 -1.43 6.11 -6.86
C LEU A 130 -0.08 5.75 -7.46
N TYR A 131 0.24 6.35 -8.60
CA TYR A 131 1.48 6.16 -9.30
C TYR A 131 1.98 7.51 -9.82
N HIS A 132 3.21 7.86 -9.47
CA HIS A 132 3.88 9.05 -9.97
C HIS A 132 5.36 8.76 -10.11
N LYS A 133 5.85 8.75 -11.35
CA LYS A 133 7.26 8.49 -11.67
C LYS A 133 7.74 9.43 -12.78
N PRO A 134 8.24 10.63 -12.45
CA PRO A 134 8.79 11.54 -13.44
C PRO A 134 9.89 10.88 -14.27
N GLY A 135 9.84 11.03 -15.59
CA GLY A 135 10.79 10.40 -16.52
C GLY A 135 10.65 8.88 -16.68
N GLY A 136 9.63 8.25 -16.07
CA GLY A 136 9.35 6.83 -16.22
C GLY A 136 8.72 6.46 -17.56
N ALA A 137 8.84 5.19 -17.94
CA ALA A 137 8.12 4.61 -19.07
C ALA A 137 6.75 4.03 -18.64
N PRO A 138 5.78 3.89 -19.56
CA PRO A 138 4.53 3.19 -19.27
C PRO A 138 4.75 1.73 -18.86
N ILE A 139 4.07 1.30 -17.80
CA ILE A 139 4.02 -0.10 -17.36
C ILE A 139 2.69 -0.69 -17.83
N ARG A 140 2.74 -1.82 -18.54
CA ARG A 140 1.54 -2.55 -18.96
C ARG A 140 1.16 -3.53 -17.85
N LEU A 141 -0.11 -3.52 -17.44
CA LEU A 141 -0.66 -4.42 -16.44
C LEU A 141 -1.60 -5.42 -17.10
N HIS A 142 -1.65 -6.63 -16.53
CA HIS A 142 -2.63 -7.64 -16.85
C HIS A 142 -3.64 -7.75 -15.72
N ARG A 143 -4.92 -7.76 -16.06
CA ARG A 143 -6.00 -8.01 -15.09
C ARG A 143 -6.03 -9.48 -14.72
N LEU A 144 -6.09 -9.75 -13.42
CA LEU A 144 -6.17 -11.11 -12.87
C LEU A 144 -7.63 -11.54 -12.61
N ASP A 145 -8.56 -10.60 -12.61
CA ASP A 145 -9.98 -10.78 -12.29
C ASP A 145 -10.89 -10.90 -13.53
N HIS A 146 -10.32 -11.13 -14.71
CA HIS A 146 -11.04 -11.06 -15.99
C HIS A 146 -10.43 -11.98 -17.06
N ASP A 147 -11.28 -12.62 -17.86
CA ASP A 147 -10.83 -13.57 -18.90
C ASP A 147 -9.94 -12.92 -19.98
N ASP A 148 -10.25 -11.67 -20.34
CA ASP A 148 -9.35 -10.83 -21.13
C ASP A 148 -8.46 -10.01 -20.19
N PRO A 149 -7.16 -10.34 -20.07
CA PRO A 149 -6.24 -9.66 -19.16
C PRO A 149 -5.89 -8.24 -19.61
N THR A 150 -6.27 -7.84 -20.83
CA THR A 150 -6.01 -6.51 -21.39
C THR A 150 -7.24 -5.61 -21.40
N ALA A 151 -8.41 -6.12 -21.01
CA ALA A 151 -9.65 -5.37 -21.00
C ALA A 151 -9.59 -4.21 -19.99
N ALA A 152 -10.06 -3.03 -20.40
CA ALA A 152 -10.18 -1.88 -19.50
C ALA A 152 -11.19 -2.13 -18.38
N ALA A 153 -10.87 -1.69 -17.15
CA ALA A 153 -11.84 -1.66 -16.06
C ALA A 153 -12.83 -0.49 -16.25
N ARG A 154 -14.13 -0.78 -16.23
CA ARG A 154 -15.19 0.24 -16.36
C ARG A 154 -15.94 0.41 -15.04
N VAL A 155 -15.83 1.59 -14.45
CA VAL A 155 -16.64 2.03 -13.30
C VAL A 155 -17.48 3.25 -13.69
N ARG A 156 -18.69 3.39 -13.14
CA ARG A 156 -19.58 4.53 -13.41
C ARG A 156 -20.19 5.02 -12.10
N TYR A 157 -20.02 6.31 -11.83
CA TYR A 157 -20.57 6.98 -10.66
C TYR A 157 -21.44 8.17 -11.07
N ARG A 158 -22.33 8.57 -10.18
CA ARG A 158 -23.02 9.87 -10.21
C ARG A 158 -22.69 10.59 -8.91
N PRO A 159 -22.61 11.94 -8.89
CA PRO A 159 -22.45 12.66 -7.63
C PRO A 159 -23.55 12.26 -6.64
N ALA A 160 -23.15 12.03 -5.39
CA ALA A 160 -24.11 11.93 -4.29
C ALA A 160 -24.73 13.32 -4.09
N THR A 161 -26.05 13.39 -4.03
CA THR A 161 -26.74 14.60 -3.55
C THR A 161 -26.46 14.71 -2.06
N ALA A 162 -26.00 15.88 -1.59
CA ALA A 162 -25.91 16.14 -0.16
C ALA A 162 -27.32 15.98 0.45
N GLU A 163 -27.43 15.15 1.50
CA GLU A 163 -28.54 15.25 2.45
C GLU A 163 -28.26 16.37 3.45
#